data_AF-A0A5C0XP90-F1
#
_entry.id   AF-A0A5C0XP90-F1
#
_cell.length_a   1.000
_cell.length_b   1.000
_cell.length_c   1.000
_cell.angle_alpha   90.00
_cell.angle_beta   90.00
_cell.angle_gamma   90.00
#
_symmetry.space_group_name_H-M   'P 1'
#
loop_
_entity.id
_entity.type
_entity.pdbx_description
1 polymer ?
#
loop_
_entity_poly.entity_id
_entity_poly.type
_entity_poly.pdbx_seq_one_letter_code
_entity_poly.pdbx_strand_id
1 'polypeptide(L)'
;MLEIRTKVGEICISKVWLTDEQINKLFDRFKGDYQVVNAECADKVIFATIIAIKAVKEGRSIAKTVPGEILVRLSGNRQIKEAIKKVGAKEGENYIVTFGENASALLQKILSTLEIKELELERCDLEYAKKAFEDIAIIEAL
;
A
#
# COMPACT_ATOMS: atom_id res chain seq x y z
N MET A 1 -2.30 -8.16 11.32
CA MET A 1 -1.37 -7.01 11.29
C MET A 1 0.11 -7.43 11.33
N LEU A 2 0.99 -6.69 10.63
CA LEU A 2 2.45 -6.80 10.69
C LEU A 2 3.08 -5.40 10.78
N GLU A 3 3.96 -5.20 11.76
CA GLU A 3 4.74 -3.96 11.95
C GLU A 3 6.17 -4.12 11.43
N ILE A 4 6.67 -3.09 10.75
CA ILE A 4 7.99 -3.11 10.10
C ILE A 4 8.70 -1.80 10.38
N ARG A 5 9.88 -1.89 10.99
CA ARG A 5 10.77 -0.74 11.20
C ARG A 5 11.80 -0.71 10.09
N THR A 6 11.82 0.40 9.34
CA THR A 6 12.74 0.58 8.21
C THR A 6 13.54 1.87 8.36
N LYS A 7 14.56 2.05 7.51
CA LYS A 7 15.30 3.33 7.42
C LYS A 7 14.43 4.49 6.92
N VAL A 8 13.31 4.20 6.26
CA VAL A 8 12.42 5.23 5.71
C VAL A 8 11.27 5.60 6.65
N GLY A 9 11.08 4.85 7.75
CA GLY A 9 10.04 5.06 8.75
C GLY A 9 9.43 3.75 9.25
N GLU A 10 8.45 3.86 10.13
CA GLU A 10 7.55 2.77 10.51
C GLU A 10 6.55 2.51 9.38
N ILE A 11 6.28 1.24 9.11
CA ILE A 11 5.26 0.76 8.18
C ILE A 11 4.45 -0.30 8.91
N CYS A 12 3.12 -0.22 8.83
CA CYS A 12 2.24 -1.24 9.34
C CYS A 12 1.28 -1.69 8.25
N ILE A 13 1.01 -3.00 8.16
CA ILE A 13 0.19 -3.57 7.11
C ILE A 13 -0.76 -4.63 7.67
N SER A 14 -1.97 -4.69 7.13
CA SER A 14 -2.87 -5.82 7.37
C SER A 14 -3.61 -6.24 6.10
N LYS A 15 -3.85 -7.54 5.96
CA LYS A 15 -4.77 -8.08 4.96
C LYS A 15 -6.18 -7.96 5.53
N VAL A 16 -7.11 -7.49 4.72
CA VAL A 16 -8.48 -7.19 5.15
C VAL A 16 -9.50 -7.61 4.11
N TRP A 17 -10.72 -7.86 4.56
CA TRP A 17 -11.88 -7.90 3.69
C TRP A 17 -12.61 -6.55 3.75
N LEU A 18 -12.88 -5.94 2.60
CA LEU A 18 -13.58 -4.67 2.49
C LEU A 18 -14.84 -4.79 1.62
N THR A 19 -15.93 -4.20 2.07
CA THR A 19 -17.10 -3.91 1.22
C THR A 19 -16.91 -2.57 0.49
N ASP A 20 -17.64 -2.36 -0.61
CA ASP A 20 -17.63 -1.06 -1.30
C ASP A 20 -18.01 0.12 -0.38
N GLU A 21 -18.94 -0.11 0.56
CA GLU A 21 -19.32 0.89 1.56
C GLU A 21 -18.13 1.24 2.47
N GLN A 22 -17.37 0.24 2.94
CA GLN A 22 -16.19 0.47 3.77
C GLN A 22 -15.09 1.20 2.99
N ILE A 23 -14.88 0.88 1.71
CA ILE A 23 -13.91 1.56 0.84
C ILE A 23 -14.25 3.05 0.71
N ASN A 24 -15.50 3.37 0.40
CA ASN A 24 -15.96 4.76 0.28
C ASN A 24 -15.80 5.51 1.60
N LYS A 25 -16.27 4.94 2.71
CA LYS A 25 -16.12 5.54 4.05
C LYS A 25 -14.66 5.76 4.44
N LEU A 26 -13.77 4.83 4.06
CA LEU A 26 -12.35 4.91 4.34
C LEU A 26 -11.72 6.12 3.64
N PHE A 27 -11.96 6.27 2.34
CA PHE A 27 -11.43 7.41 1.58
C PHE A 27 -12.07 8.75 1.97
N ASP A 28 -13.32 8.76 2.44
CA ASP A 28 -13.99 9.99 2.89
C ASP A 28 -13.50 10.45 4.27
N ARG A 29 -13.36 9.53 5.22
CA ARG A 29 -13.06 9.85 6.63
C ARG A 29 -11.58 9.97 6.95
N PHE A 30 -10.74 9.26 6.20
CA PHE A 30 -9.30 9.23 6.48
C PHE A 30 -8.55 9.88 5.31
N LYS A 31 -7.58 10.72 5.65
CA LYS A 31 -6.58 11.27 4.71
C LYS A 31 -5.20 11.12 5.35
N GLY A 32 -4.15 11.13 4.52
CA GLY A 32 -2.76 11.12 5.00
C GLY A 32 -2.04 9.82 4.73
N ASP A 33 -1.32 9.33 5.74
CA ASP A 33 -0.25 8.33 5.59
C ASP A 33 -0.76 6.88 5.59
N TYR A 34 -1.69 6.60 4.69
CA TYR A 34 -2.15 5.26 4.40
C TYR A 34 -2.44 5.07 2.91
N GLN A 35 -2.48 3.81 2.48
CA GLN A 35 -3.02 3.42 1.19
C GLN A 35 -3.74 2.08 1.28
N VAL A 36 -4.75 1.89 0.45
CA VAL A 36 -5.47 0.62 0.29
C VAL A 36 -5.23 0.10 -1.11
N VAL A 37 -4.78 -1.14 -1.21
CA VAL A 37 -4.43 -1.78 -2.49
C VAL A 37 -4.95 -3.20 -2.56
N ASN A 38 -5.37 -3.60 -3.75
CA ASN A 38 -5.54 -5.01 -4.07
C ASN A 38 -4.24 -5.53 -4.69
N ALA A 39 -3.62 -6.51 -4.03
CA ALA A 39 -2.36 -7.10 -4.44
C ALA A 39 -2.34 -8.58 -4.07
N GLU A 40 -1.38 -9.31 -4.62
CA GLU A 40 -1.30 -10.77 -4.47
C GLU A 40 -0.69 -11.18 -3.11
N CYS A 41 0.19 -10.36 -2.54
CA CYS A 41 0.88 -10.69 -1.29
C CYS A 41 1.46 -9.43 -0.62
N ALA A 42 1.69 -9.52 0.68
CA ALA A 42 2.13 -8.41 1.51
C ALA A 42 3.52 -7.88 1.12
N ASP A 43 4.46 -8.74 0.72
CA ASP A 43 5.85 -8.30 0.46
C ASP A 43 5.93 -7.31 -0.68
N LYS A 44 5.18 -7.58 -1.76
CA LYS A 44 5.06 -6.66 -2.89
C LYS A 44 4.53 -5.29 -2.46
N VAL A 45 3.53 -5.24 -1.57
CA VAL A 45 3.00 -3.98 -1.02
C VAL A 45 4.04 -3.27 -0.14
N ILE A 46 4.73 -4.01 0.72
CA ILE A 46 5.77 -3.48 1.62
C ILE A 46 6.91 -2.85 0.79
N PHE A 47 7.40 -3.56 -0.22
CA PHE A 47 8.49 -3.07 -1.07
C PHE A 47 8.07 -1.83 -1.87
N ALA A 48 6.88 -1.84 -2.47
CA ALA A 48 6.34 -0.67 -3.16
C ALA A 48 6.24 0.54 -2.21
N THR A 49 5.83 0.32 -0.96
CA THR A 49 5.74 1.35 0.10
C THR A 49 7.11 1.91 0.44
N ILE A 50 8.12 1.07 0.67
CA ILE A 50 9.48 1.52 0.99
C ILE A 50 10.04 2.40 -0.13
N ILE A 51 9.92 1.96 -1.39
CA ILE A 51 10.42 2.71 -2.54
C ILE A 51 9.63 4.01 -2.73
N ALA A 52 8.31 3.98 -2.57
CA ALA A 52 7.47 5.17 -2.67
C ALA A 52 7.84 6.25 -1.65
N ILE A 53 8.02 5.87 -0.37
CA ILE A 53 8.43 6.80 0.68
C ILE A 53 9.79 7.42 0.33
N LYS A 54 10.75 6.59 -0.11
CA LYS A 54 12.08 7.05 -0.49
C LYS A 54 12.03 8.03 -1.67
N ALA A 55 11.32 7.68 -2.74
CA ALA A 55 11.22 8.50 -3.95
C ALA A 55 10.60 9.87 -3.68
N VAL A 56 9.53 9.93 -2.86
CA VAL A 56 8.90 11.20 -2.48
C VAL A 56 9.83 12.05 -1.63
N LYS A 57 10.50 11.46 -0.62
CA LYS A 57 11.47 12.17 0.24
C LYS A 57 12.66 12.74 -0.55
N GLU A 58 13.08 12.05 -1.60
CA GLU A 58 14.21 12.47 -2.45
C GLU A 58 13.79 13.38 -3.61
N GLY A 59 12.49 13.68 -3.78
CA GLY A 59 11.99 14.52 -4.87
C GLY A 59 12.07 13.86 -6.25
N ARG A 60 12.09 12.52 -6.30
CA ARG A 60 12.21 11.71 -7.53
C ARG A 60 10.93 10.92 -7.85
N SER A 61 9.84 11.18 -7.12
CA SER A 61 8.57 10.49 -7.30
C SER A 61 7.82 10.95 -8.55
N ILE A 62 6.99 10.07 -9.10
CA ILE A 62 6.09 10.39 -10.22
C ILE A 62 4.81 11.02 -9.69
N ALA A 63 4.27 10.46 -8.60
CA ALA A 63 3.15 11.03 -7.90
C ALA A 63 3.60 12.11 -6.90
N LYS A 64 2.67 13.00 -6.56
CA LYS A 64 2.90 14.10 -5.59
C LYS A 64 2.90 13.63 -4.13
N THR A 65 2.35 12.44 -3.86
CA THR A 65 2.14 11.94 -2.49
C THR A 65 2.58 10.49 -2.39
N VAL A 66 2.97 10.05 -1.19
CA VAL A 66 3.35 8.65 -0.94
C VAL A 66 2.23 7.66 -1.30
N PRO A 67 0.95 7.87 -0.94
CA PRO A 67 -0.13 6.96 -1.36
C PRO A 67 -0.25 6.82 -2.87
N GLY A 68 -0.13 7.93 -3.62
CA GLY A 68 -0.16 7.90 -5.08
C GLY A 68 1.04 7.18 -5.67
N GLU A 69 2.22 7.39 -5.07
CA GLU A 69 3.45 6.74 -5.52
C GLU A 69 3.41 5.23 -5.24
N ILE A 70 2.82 4.78 -4.13
CA ILE A 70 2.59 3.36 -3.85
C ILE A 70 1.84 2.70 -5.01
N LEU A 71 0.76 3.31 -5.51
CA LEU A 71 -0.02 2.76 -6.62
C LEU A 71 0.82 2.64 -7.90
N VAL A 72 1.57 3.69 -8.23
CA VAL A 72 2.44 3.74 -9.42
C VAL A 72 3.49 2.63 -9.36
N ARG A 73 4.17 2.49 -8.23
CA ARG A 73 5.21 1.47 -8.00
C ARG A 73 4.63 0.06 -8.02
N LEU A 74 3.53 -0.14 -7.30
CA LEU A 74 2.90 -1.44 -7.17
C LEU A 74 2.31 -1.94 -8.50
N SER A 75 1.80 -1.03 -9.32
CA SER A 75 1.24 -1.36 -10.64
C SER A 75 2.28 -1.53 -11.75
N GLY A 76 3.49 -0.98 -11.57
CA GLY A 76 4.49 -0.85 -12.64
C GLY A 76 4.04 0.12 -13.75
N ASN A 77 3.14 1.06 -13.46
CA ASN A 77 2.61 2.01 -14.44
C ASN A 77 2.68 3.47 -13.95
N ARG A 78 3.31 4.35 -14.75
CA ARG A 78 3.44 5.80 -14.45
C ARG A 78 2.10 6.53 -14.44
N GLN A 79 1.08 6.02 -15.13
CA GLN A 79 -0.24 6.64 -15.19
C GLN A 79 -1.09 6.21 -13.99
N ILE A 80 -1.36 7.16 -13.08
CA ILE A 80 -2.13 6.93 -11.83
C ILE A 80 -3.50 6.29 -12.11
N LYS A 81 -4.19 6.70 -13.18
CA LYS A 81 -5.51 6.14 -13.53
C LYS A 81 -5.43 4.64 -13.82
N GLU A 82 -4.40 4.21 -14.54
CA GLU A 82 -4.18 2.80 -14.86
C GLU A 82 -3.64 2.02 -13.65
N ALA A 83 -2.83 2.68 -12.80
CA ALA A 83 -2.40 2.12 -11.53
C ALA A 83 -3.59 1.80 -10.61
N ILE A 84 -4.53 2.74 -10.44
CA ILE A 84 -5.74 2.53 -9.63
C ILE A 84 -6.58 1.37 -10.18
N LYS A 85 -6.78 1.28 -11.49
CA LYS A 85 -7.53 0.17 -12.08
C LYS A 85 -6.86 -1.19 -11.81
N LYS A 86 -5.52 -1.24 -11.82
CA LYS A 86 -4.77 -2.48 -11.69
C LYS A 86 -4.64 -2.95 -10.24
N VAL A 87 -4.36 -2.03 -9.31
CA VAL A 87 -3.99 -2.37 -7.91
C VAL A 87 -4.72 -1.55 -6.85
N GLY A 88 -5.67 -0.71 -7.23
CA GLY A 88 -6.48 0.05 -6.29
C GLY A 88 -7.40 -0.84 -5.45
N ALA A 89 -7.97 -0.26 -4.40
CA ALA A 89 -8.95 -0.93 -3.56
C ALA A 89 -10.16 -1.42 -4.37
N LYS A 90 -10.66 -2.61 -4.05
CA LYS A 90 -11.87 -3.19 -4.65
C LYS A 90 -12.64 -4.01 -3.61
N GLU A 91 -13.92 -4.30 -3.83
CA GLU A 91 -14.66 -5.21 -2.95
C GLU A 91 -13.93 -6.57 -2.81
N GLY A 92 -13.83 -7.06 -1.57
CA GLY A 92 -13.15 -8.31 -1.23
C GLY A 92 -11.80 -8.11 -0.54
N GLU A 93 -10.82 -8.93 -0.88
CA GLU A 93 -9.51 -8.95 -0.23
C GLU A 93 -8.63 -7.76 -0.64
N ASN A 94 -8.09 -7.06 0.34
CA ASN A 94 -7.18 -5.93 0.14
C ASN A 94 -6.09 -5.92 1.19
N TYR A 95 -5.09 -5.08 0.98
CA TYR A 95 -4.12 -4.69 1.98
C TYR A 95 -4.31 -3.22 2.33
N ILE A 96 -4.37 -2.93 3.63
CA ILE A 96 -4.22 -1.56 4.14
C ILE A 96 -2.78 -1.44 4.62
N VAL A 97 -2.05 -0.48 4.08
CA VAL A 97 -0.71 -0.12 4.53
C VAL A 97 -0.73 1.30 5.09
N THR A 98 -0.21 1.48 6.29
CA THR A 98 0.04 2.77 6.92
C THR A 98 1.55 2.98 7.07
N PHE A 99 1.98 4.23 7.10
CA PHE A 99 3.40 4.56 7.20
C PHE A 99 3.61 5.88 7.96
N GLY A 100 4.86 6.16 8.34
CA GLY A 100 5.19 7.39 9.08
C GLY A 100 5.07 7.22 10.59
N GLU A 101 4.99 8.32 11.32
CA GLU A 101 4.87 8.29 12.78
C GLU A 101 3.51 7.72 13.20
N ASN A 102 3.51 6.79 14.16
CA ASN A 102 2.31 6.13 14.67
C ASN A 102 1.55 5.31 13.61
N ALA A 103 2.26 4.70 12.65
CA ALA A 103 1.67 3.88 11.61
C ALA A 103 0.77 2.77 12.17
N SER A 104 1.23 2.07 13.21
CA SER A 104 0.42 1.04 13.89
C SER A 104 -0.87 1.59 14.49
N ALA A 105 -0.80 2.72 15.20
CA ALA A 105 -1.99 3.35 15.81
C ALA A 105 -3.00 3.85 14.75
N LEU A 106 -2.51 4.38 13.63
CA LEU A 106 -3.38 4.77 12.52
C LEU A 106 -4.11 3.55 11.92
N LEU A 107 -3.41 2.43 11.73
CA LEU A 107 -4.01 1.21 11.19
C LEU A 107 -5.08 0.67 12.15
N GLN A 108 -4.77 0.59 13.45
CA GLN A 108 -5.74 0.18 14.46
C GLN A 108 -6.98 1.08 14.49
N LYS A 109 -6.79 2.41 14.35
CA LYS A 109 -7.89 3.37 14.27
C LYS A 109 -8.78 3.13 13.05
N ILE A 110 -8.19 2.88 11.87
CA ILE A 110 -8.95 2.58 10.64
C ILE A 110 -9.76 1.30 10.82
N LEU A 111 -9.12 0.23 11.27
CA LEU A 111 -9.75 -1.09 11.44
C LEU A 111 -10.91 -1.04 12.43
N SER A 112 -10.72 -0.40 13.59
CA SER A 112 -11.76 -0.28 14.63
C SER A 112 -12.90 0.64 14.24
N THR A 113 -12.62 1.80 13.62
CA THR A 113 -13.66 2.80 13.29
C THR A 113 -14.62 2.31 12.22
N LEU A 114 -14.16 1.43 11.33
CA LEU A 114 -14.92 0.92 10.19
C LEU A 114 -15.33 -0.55 10.35
N GLU A 115 -15.02 -1.15 11.51
CA GLU A 115 -15.30 -2.56 11.84
C GLU A 115 -14.80 -3.51 10.75
N ILE A 116 -13.59 -3.27 10.26
CA ILE A 116 -12.99 -4.02 9.15
C ILE A 116 -12.46 -5.35 9.66
N LYS A 117 -12.82 -6.42 8.96
CA LYS A 117 -12.34 -7.78 9.24
C LYS A 117 -10.91 -7.97 8.73
N GLU A 118 -9.99 -8.24 9.64
CA GLU A 118 -8.65 -8.72 9.29
C GLU A 118 -8.69 -10.17 8.79
N LEU A 119 -7.81 -10.47 7.84
CA LEU A 119 -7.55 -11.80 7.29
C LEU A 119 -6.12 -12.22 7.62
N GLU A 120 -5.81 -13.49 7.40
CA GLU A 120 -4.44 -13.98 7.51
C GLU A 120 -3.55 -13.30 6.47
N LEU A 121 -2.37 -12.84 6.90
CA LEU A 121 -1.47 -12.08 6.04
C LEU A 121 -0.66 -13.03 5.16
N GLU A 122 -0.80 -12.90 3.85
CA GLU A 122 -0.10 -13.75 2.89
C GLU A 122 1.24 -13.15 2.48
N ARG A 123 2.29 -13.97 2.56
CA ARG A 123 3.64 -13.65 2.11
C ARG A 123 3.82 -14.10 0.67
N CYS A 124 4.69 -13.43 -0.07
CA CYS A 124 4.98 -13.87 -1.44
C CYS A 124 5.83 -15.14 -1.40
N ASP A 125 5.65 -16.03 -2.36
CA ASP A 125 6.70 -17.00 -2.66
C ASP A 125 7.93 -16.27 -3.23
N LEU A 126 9.08 -16.94 -3.21
CA LEU A 126 10.37 -16.33 -3.54
C LEU A 126 10.49 -15.92 -5.00
N GLU A 127 9.86 -16.64 -5.92
CA GLU A 127 9.90 -16.34 -7.36
C GLU A 127 9.02 -15.13 -7.67
N TYR A 128 7.82 -15.11 -7.09
CA TYR A 128 6.91 -13.98 -7.18
C TYR A 128 7.50 -12.70 -6.57
N ALA A 129 8.16 -12.82 -5.41
CA ALA A 129 8.83 -11.69 -4.77
C ALA A 129 9.87 -11.06 -5.71
N LYS A 130 10.72 -11.87 -6.38
CA LYS A 130 11.72 -11.38 -7.35
C LYS A 130 11.08 -10.58 -8.48
N LYS A 131 10.04 -11.14 -9.11
CA LYS A 131 9.34 -10.45 -10.20
C LYS A 131 8.68 -9.16 -9.73
N ALA A 132 8.08 -9.16 -8.54
CA ALA A 132 7.51 -7.97 -7.93
C ALA A 132 8.56 -6.87 -7.73
N PHE A 133 9.79 -7.21 -7.32
CA PHE A 133 10.87 -6.23 -7.23
C PHE A 133 11.23 -5.60 -8.57
N GLU A 134 11.29 -6.41 -9.63
CA GLU A 134 11.57 -5.93 -10.99
C GLU A 134 10.49 -4.94 -11.45
N ASP A 135 9.21 -5.29 -11.29
CA ASP A 135 8.07 -4.44 -11.63
C ASP A 135 8.08 -3.11 -10.86
N ILE A 136 8.49 -3.12 -9.59
CA ILE A 136 8.59 -1.91 -8.76
C ILE A 136 9.79 -1.05 -9.20
N ALA A 137 10.91 -1.68 -9.52
CA ALA A 137 12.15 -1.01 -9.88
C ALA A 137 12.10 -0.42 -11.30
N ILE A 138 11.36 -1.01 -12.24
CA ILE A 138 11.27 -0.52 -13.62
C ILE A 138 10.82 0.95 -13.69
N ILE A 139 10.01 1.37 -12.72
CA ILE A 139 9.52 2.75 -12.64
C ILE A 139 10.66 3.76 -12.44
N GLU A 140 11.77 3.37 -11.81
CA GLU A 140 12.97 4.24 -11.66
C GLU A 140 13.70 4.48 -13.00
N ALA A 141 13.54 3.57 -13.98
CA ALA A 141 14.27 3.59 -15.24
C ALA A 141 13.47 4.20 -16.40
N LEU A 142 12.18 4.48 -16.21
CA LEU A 142 11.27 5.09 -17.19
C LEU A 142 11.17 6.61 -17.01
#